data_AF-A0A370BZS2-F1
#
_entry.id   AF-A0A370BZS2-F1
#
_cell.length_a   1.000
_cell.length_b   1.000
_cell.length_c   1.000
_cell.angle_alpha   90.00
_cell.angle_beta   90.00
_cell.angle_gamma   90.00
#
_symmetry.space_group_name_H-M   'P 1'
#
loop_
_entity.id
_entity.type
_entity.pdbx_description
1 polymer ?
#
loop_
_entity_poly.entity_id
_entity_poly.type
_entity_poly.pdbx_seq_one_letter_code
_entity_poly.pdbx_strand_id
1 'polypeptide(L)'
;MASTIELASSFIEGAPPGELADVVADVKALTSDGPDIIPSLAPAFERYNETQLATVKLPGASQEVLISEYNKLEGNRYFDVESQTSFEVDHVTQEASAAQSYVLESQNADLMYAPFPRRSKSLLKSLSAHATEHYRTCSYGVYPIEDDTAVAIVLVANRYSPNNFWNGRFRAIYTLPVNSSSATISGQIKVDVHYYEDGNVALNTTKPVNLSVQSVDASAIISRIAAAERDYQEELNRAFVSTAEGVFKGLRRQLPITRQKVEWEKVGGYRLGQDIAGGRGYRADIAYPLASPLADIYPLKAIERNQNARPFIPLHANHPRSRKDPPPRPIRLCAGPANTHSGKRIHFAVQHRQDTRDASSGSSTSSTASIEHLPCWGDLTLVCTPFPSYSKTYNDTKVSCKLHATSIYPNPYNAAILTEANKFWFYALGFSILGAANDILFSSASSTSKTKDEKKPAPSISRFSLLKKMLCVDACDMLIPGTFLGWIEMGQLGVGIGMVVSTLVSGWDMWNAV
;
A
#
# COMPACT_ATOMS: atom_id res chain seq x y z
N MET A 1 -19.83 -40.57 11.34
CA MET A 1 -19.00 -40.05 10.23
C MET A 1 -19.80 -38.96 9.56
N ALA A 2 -19.17 -37.91 9.03
CA ALA A 2 -19.86 -36.99 8.14
C ALA A 2 -20.36 -37.76 6.91
N SER A 3 -21.54 -37.41 6.41
CA SER A 3 -22.06 -37.92 5.14
C SER A 3 -21.21 -37.43 3.97
N THR A 4 -21.23 -38.16 2.85
CA THR A 4 -20.53 -37.74 1.62
C THR A 4 -20.96 -36.35 1.16
N ILE A 5 -22.23 -35.99 1.38
CA ILE A 5 -22.79 -34.67 1.05
C ILE A 5 -22.18 -33.58 1.94
N GLU A 6 -22.06 -33.80 3.26
CA GLU A 6 -21.45 -32.84 4.19
C GLU A 6 -19.96 -32.61 3.86
N LEU A 7 -19.23 -33.67 3.52
CA LEU A 7 -17.83 -33.61 3.08
C LEU A 7 -17.69 -32.83 1.77
N ALA A 8 -18.47 -33.16 0.75
CA ALA A 8 -18.47 -32.44 -0.52
C ALA A 8 -18.89 -30.97 -0.35
N SER A 9 -19.88 -30.67 0.50
CA SER A 9 -20.28 -29.31 0.85
C SER A 9 -19.11 -28.52 1.45
N SER A 10 -18.32 -29.14 2.33
CA SER A 10 -17.15 -28.49 2.94
C SER A 10 -16.03 -28.17 1.93
N PHE A 11 -15.89 -28.98 0.86
CA PHE A 11 -14.97 -28.67 -0.23
C PHE A 11 -15.45 -27.51 -1.09
N ILE A 12 -16.76 -27.44 -1.38
CA ILE A 12 -17.37 -26.29 -2.07
C ILE A 12 -17.21 -25.00 -1.26
N GLU A 13 -17.55 -25.00 0.03
CA GLU A 13 -17.40 -23.83 0.91
C GLU A 13 -15.92 -23.43 1.10
N GLY A 14 -14.99 -24.39 1.03
CA GLY A 14 -13.54 -24.20 1.17
C GLY A 14 -12.79 -23.84 -0.11
N ALA A 15 -13.45 -23.72 -1.26
CA ALA A 15 -12.78 -23.53 -2.55
C ALA A 15 -11.99 -22.20 -2.65
N PRO A 16 -10.75 -22.19 -3.17
CA PRO A 16 -10.00 -20.95 -3.39
C PRO A 16 -10.73 -19.97 -4.33
N PRO A 17 -10.47 -18.65 -4.23
CA PRO A 17 -11.15 -17.66 -5.04
C PRO A 17 -10.78 -17.83 -6.52
N GLY A 18 -11.77 -18.11 -7.37
CA GLY A 18 -11.58 -18.31 -8.82
C GLY A 18 -11.34 -19.76 -9.25
N GLU A 19 -11.32 -20.72 -8.32
CA GLU A 19 -11.03 -22.15 -8.57
C GLU A 19 -12.23 -23.06 -8.24
N LEU A 20 -13.41 -22.47 -7.99
CA LEU A 20 -14.63 -23.22 -7.65
C LEU A 20 -14.99 -24.26 -8.73
N ALA A 21 -14.86 -23.90 -10.01
CA ALA A 21 -15.18 -24.80 -11.12
C ALA A 21 -14.27 -26.04 -11.15
N ASP A 22 -12.99 -25.87 -10.79
CA ASP A 22 -12.01 -26.96 -10.70
C ASP A 22 -12.33 -27.86 -9.50
N VAL A 23 -12.61 -27.28 -8.33
CA VAL A 23 -13.06 -28.04 -7.14
C VAL A 23 -14.35 -28.81 -7.41
N VAL A 24 -15.28 -28.27 -8.19
CA VAL A 24 -16.50 -28.98 -8.63
C VAL A 24 -16.17 -30.16 -9.56
N ALA A 25 -15.19 -30.01 -10.46
CA ALA A 25 -14.75 -31.10 -11.32
C ALA A 25 -14.08 -32.22 -10.50
N ASP A 26 -13.24 -31.87 -9.53
CA ASP A 26 -12.61 -32.81 -8.61
C ASP A 26 -13.64 -33.55 -7.73
N VAL A 27 -14.61 -32.83 -7.16
CA VAL A 27 -15.71 -33.43 -6.39
C VAL A 27 -16.50 -34.43 -7.26
N LYS A 28 -16.83 -34.07 -8.51
CA LYS A 28 -17.50 -34.99 -9.45
C LYS A 28 -16.66 -36.24 -9.75
N ALA A 29 -15.35 -36.09 -9.92
CA ALA A 29 -14.44 -37.20 -10.17
C ALA A 29 -14.32 -38.13 -8.95
N LEU A 30 -14.27 -37.57 -7.74
CA LEU A 30 -14.19 -38.34 -6.49
C LEU A 30 -15.50 -39.06 -6.13
N THR A 31 -16.65 -38.65 -6.68
CA THR A 31 -17.96 -39.28 -6.45
C THR A 31 -18.55 -39.94 -7.70
N SER A 32 -17.73 -40.29 -8.69
CA SER A 32 -18.16 -40.81 -9.99
C SER A 32 -18.95 -42.12 -9.94
N ASP A 33 -18.77 -42.92 -8.89
CA ASP A 33 -19.49 -44.19 -8.68
C ASP A 33 -20.89 -44.00 -8.03
N GLY A 34 -21.26 -42.76 -7.68
CA GLY A 34 -22.51 -42.41 -7.01
C GLY A 34 -23.56 -41.73 -7.90
N PRO A 35 -24.78 -41.50 -7.38
CA PRO A 35 -25.72 -40.57 -8.02
C PRO A 35 -25.14 -39.15 -8.05
N ASP A 36 -25.56 -38.32 -9.01
CA ASP A 36 -25.09 -36.92 -9.09
C ASP A 36 -25.43 -36.15 -7.81
N ILE A 37 -24.39 -35.81 -7.05
CA ILE A 37 -24.52 -35.10 -5.78
C ILE A 37 -24.66 -33.59 -5.95
N ILE A 38 -24.32 -33.02 -7.12
CA ILE A 38 -24.23 -31.57 -7.31
C ILE A 38 -25.55 -30.83 -7.01
N PRO A 39 -26.75 -31.33 -7.40
CA PRO A 39 -28.00 -30.70 -7.00
C PRO A 39 -28.23 -30.66 -5.48
N SER A 40 -27.68 -31.65 -4.74
CA SER A 40 -27.75 -31.70 -3.28
C SER A 40 -26.76 -30.72 -2.60
N LEU A 41 -25.77 -30.20 -3.33
CA LEU A 41 -24.80 -29.22 -2.84
C LEU A 41 -25.24 -27.77 -3.06
N ALA A 42 -26.39 -27.51 -3.68
CA ALA A 42 -26.87 -26.14 -3.96
C ALA A 42 -26.81 -25.17 -2.74
N PRO A 43 -27.15 -25.59 -1.50
CA PRO A 43 -27.05 -24.71 -0.32
C PRO A 43 -25.60 -24.39 0.11
N ALA A 44 -24.61 -25.17 -0.33
CA ALA A 44 -23.18 -24.91 -0.10
C ALA A 44 -22.63 -23.93 -1.16
N PHE A 45 -23.07 -24.06 -2.42
CA PHE A 45 -22.79 -23.09 -3.47
C PHE A 45 -23.35 -21.70 -3.14
N GLU A 46 -24.59 -21.63 -2.66
CA GLU A 46 -25.24 -20.40 -2.20
C GLU A 46 -24.39 -19.71 -1.11
N ARG A 47 -24.09 -20.42 -0.01
CA ARG A 47 -23.23 -19.95 1.07
C ARG A 47 -21.84 -19.52 0.62
N TYR A 48 -21.21 -20.30 -0.27
CA TYR A 48 -19.92 -19.94 -0.87
C TYR A 48 -20.04 -18.60 -1.59
N ASN A 49 -20.99 -18.47 -2.51
CA ASN A 49 -21.17 -17.28 -3.34
C ASN A 49 -21.43 -16.03 -2.50
N GLU A 50 -22.33 -16.11 -1.51
CA GLU A 50 -22.67 -14.99 -0.62
C GLU A 50 -21.50 -14.62 0.30
N THR A 51 -20.86 -15.59 0.96
CA THR A 51 -19.72 -15.35 1.87
C THR A 51 -18.53 -14.78 1.12
N GLN A 52 -18.31 -15.21 -0.12
CA GLN A 52 -17.19 -14.83 -0.96
C GLN A 52 -17.41 -13.53 -1.75
N LEU A 53 -18.60 -12.93 -1.67
CA LEU A 53 -18.97 -11.79 -2.50
C LEU A 53 -18.76 -12.10 -3.99
N ALA A 54 -19.26 -13.24 -4.46
CA ALA A 54 -19.08 -13.70 -5.84
C ALA A 54 -19.64 -12.66 -6.82
N THR A 55 -18.95 -12.46 -7.95
CA THR A 55 -19.30 -11.47 -8.96
C THR A 55 -19.86 -12.14 -10.20
N VAL A 56 -20.97 -11.61 -10.73
CA VAL A 56 -21.68 -12.15 -11.90
C VAL A 56 -22.02 -11.05 -12.90
N LYS A 57 -22.15 -11.41 -14.18
CA LYS A 57 -22.51 -10.45 -15.25
C LYS A 57 -23.99 -10.54 -15.55
N LEU A 58 -24.67 -9.40 -15.48
CA LEU A 58 -26.06 -9.29 -15.93
C LEU A 58 -26.13 -9.42 -17.46
N PRO A 59 -27.18 -10.06 -18.03
CA PRO A 59 -27.37 -10.16 -19.47
C PRO A 59 -27.35 -8.78 -20.15
N GLY A 60 -26.36 -8.56 -21.02
CA GLY A 60 -26.18 -7.29 -21.74
C GLY A 60 -25.45 -6.18 -20.97
N ALA A 61 -25.06 -6.39 -19.71
CA ALA A 61 -24.23 -5.45 -18.96
C ALA A 61 -22.73 -5.69 -19.18
N SER A 62 -21.94 -4.62 -19.10
CA SER A 62 -20.46 -4.67 -19.17
C SER A 62 -19.80 -4.79 -17.79
N GLN A 63 -20.48 -4.37 -16.72
CA GLN A 63 -20.01 -4.42 -15.34
C GLN A 63 -20.50 -5.69 -14.64
N GLU A 64 -19.72 -6.16 -13.67
CA GLU A 64 -20.08 -7.26 -12.79
C GLU A 64 -20.77 -6.73 -11.53
N VAL A 65 -21.87 -7.36 -11.13
CA VAL A 65 -22.56 -7.12 -9.87
C VAL A 65 -22.18 -8.19 -8.84
N LEU A 66 -22.19 -7.84 -7.56
CA LEU A 66 -21.85 -8.78 -6.49
C LEU A 66 -23.09 -9.48 -5.90
N ILE A 67 -22.87 -10.66 -5.36
CA ILE A 67 -23.85 -11.49 -4.64
C ILE A 67 -23.46 -11.51 -3.16
N SER A 68 -24.40 -11.23 -2.27
CA SER A 68 -24.20 -11.22 -0.82
C SER A 68 -25.52 -11.41 -0.08
N GLU A 69 -25.43 -11.80 1.20
CA GLU A 69 -26.58 -11.85 2.11
C GLU A 69 -27.31 -10.48 2.21
N TYR A 70 -26.59 -9.37 1.98
CA TYR A 70 -27.12 -8.00 2.10
C TYR A 70 -27.97 -7.54 0.91
N ASN A 71 -27.86 -8.21 -0.24
CA ASN A 71 -28.60 -7.83 -1.46
C ASN A 71 -29.51 -8.94 -1.98
N LYS A 72 -29.86 -9.87 -1.10
CA LYS A 72 -30.78 -10.98 -1.34
C LYS A 72 -32.24 -10.53 -1.21
N LEU A 73 -33.10 -11.08 -2.06
CA LEU A 73 -34.56 -10.98 -2.00
C LEU A 73 -35.15 -12.37 -1.65
N GLU A 74 -36.39 -12.64 -2.04
CA GLU A 74 -36.99 -13.97 -1.87
C GLU A 74 -36.34 -15.00 -2.83
N GLY A 75 -35.94 -16.16 -2.30
CA GLY A 75 -35.30 -17.23 -3.06
C GLY A 75 -33.89 -16.87 -3.55
N ASN A 76 -33.57 -17.25 -4.79
CA ASN A 76 -32.26 -17.02 -5.42
C ASN A 76 -32.19 -15.67 -6.16
N ARG A 77 -33.05 -14.72 -5.80
CA ARG A 77 -33.13 -13.41 -6.47
C ARG A 77 -32.33 -12.38 -5.68
N TYR A 78 -31.52 -11.60 -6.37
CA TYR A 78 -30.67 -10.54 -5.81
C TYR A 78 -30.97 -9.21 -6.48
N PHE A 79 -30.53 -8.11 -5.90
CA PHE A 79 -30.65 -6.78 -6.50
C PHE A 79 -29.34 -6.00 -6.51
N ASP A 80 -29.20 -5.11 -7.49
CA ASP A 80 -28.15 -4.11 -7.53
C ASP A 80 -28.76 -2.70 -7.48
N VAL A 81 -28.15 -1.85 -6.65
CA VAL A 81 -28.59 -0.48 -6.37
C VAL A 81 -28.05 0.50 -7.41
N GLU A 82 -26.89 0.24 -8.04
CA GLU A 82 -26.35 1.15 -9.07
C GLU A 82 -27.13 1.04 -10.39
N SER A 83 -27.42 -0.17 -10.85
CA SER A 83 -28.20 -0.45 -12.05
C SER A 83 -29.72 -0.50 -11.84
N GLN A 84 -30.21 -0.39 -10.60
CA GLN A 84 -31.63 -0.47 -10.23
C GLN A 84 -32.32 -1.69 -10.87
N THR A 85 -31.69 -2.86 -10.73
CA THR A 85 -32.07 -4.12 -11.39
C THR A 85 -32.04 -5.27 -10.39
N SER A 86 -33.06 -6.12 -10.42
CA SER A 86 -33.09 -7.43 -9.75
C SER A 86 -32.87 -8.56 -10.76
N PHE A 87 -32.23 -9.64 -10.33
CA PHE A 87 -31.82 -10.76 -11.17
C PHE A 87 -31.82 -12.05 -10.38
N GLU A 88 -32.04 -13.18 -11.05
CA GLU A 88 -31.94 -14.52 -10.45
C GLU A 88 -30.56 -15.10 -10.70
N VAL A 89 -30.02 -15.83 -9.72
CA VAL A 89 -28.71 -16.48 -9.81
C VAL A 89 -28.87 -17.99 -9.74
N ASP A 90 -28.26 -18.69 -10.69
CA ASP A 90 -27.92 -20.10 -10.49
C ASP A 90 -26.57 -20.18 -9.76
N HIS A 91 -26.61 -20.60 -8.50
CA HIS A 91 -25.42 -20.68 -7.65
C HIS A 91 -24.42 -21.76 -8.09
N VAL A 92 -24.84 -22.77 -8.85
CA VAL A 92 -23.98 -23.86 -9.33
C VAL A 92 -23.17 -23.43 -10.55
N THR A 93 -23.79 -22.72 -11.50
CA THR A 93 -23.13 -22.22 -12.72
C THR A 93 -22.52 -20.82 -12.55
N GLN A 94 -22.92 -20.08 -11.50
CA GLN A 94 -22.58 -18.68 -11.27
C GLN A 94 -23.08 -17.75 -12.40
N GLU A 95 -24.20 -18.09 -13.03
CA GLU A 95 -24.83 -17.27 -14.07
C GLU A 95 -26.01 -16.45 -13.53
N ALA A 96 -26.14 -15.21 -14.02
CA ALA A 96 -27.26 -14.32 -13.69
C ALA A 96 -28.28 -14.25 -14.83
N SER A 97 -29.56 -14.33 -14.49
CA SER A 97 -30.68 -14.39 -15.43
C SER A 97 -31.89 -13.57 -14.94
N ALA A 98 -33.00 -13.61 -15.69
CA ALA A 98 -34.29 -13.00 -15.33
C ALA A 98 -34.21 -11.53 -14.85
N ALA A 99 -33.33 -10.73 -15.46
CA ALA A 99 -33.11 -9.33 -15.09
C ALA A 99 -34.38 -8.48 -15.27
N GLN A 100 -34.79 -7.76 -14.23
CA GLN A 100 -35.98 -6.91 -14.18
C GLN A 100 -35.66 -5.62 -13.43
N SER A 101 -36.29 -4.50 -13.79
CA SER A 101 -36.11 -3.24 -13.05
C SER A 101 -36.57 -3.39 -11.60
N TYR A 102 -35.75 -2.92 -10.66
CA TYR A 102 -36.01 -2.95 -9.22
C TYR A 102 -35.45 -1.67 -8.60
N VAL A 103 -36.33 -0.84 -8.04
CA VAL A 103 -35.94 0.37 -7.31
C VAL A 103 -35.99 0.06 -5.82
N LEU A 104 -34.86 0.25 -5.14
CA LEU A 104 -34.77 0.09 -3.70
C LEU A 104 -35.52 1.24 -3.00
N GLU A 105 -36.62 0.91 -2.33
CA GLU A 105 -37.30 1.80 -1.40
C GLU A 105 -36.62 1.72 -0.02
N SER A 106 -36.03 2.82 0.44
CA SER A 106 -35.35 2.95 1.74
C SER A 106 -35.49 4.38 2.26
N GLN A 107 -35.67 4.53 3.57
CA GLN A 107 -35.66 5.82 4.26
C GLN A 107 -34.29 6.50 4.14
N ASN A 108 -33.23 5.70 3.99
CA ASN A 108 -31.84 6.13 3.84
C ASN A 108 -31.37 6.23 2.38
N ALA A 109 -32.27 6.09 1.39
CA ALA A 109 -31.94 6.14 -0.04
C ALA A 109 -31.12 7.40 -0.44
N ASP A 110 -31.38 8.53 0.21
CA ASP A 110 -30.70 9.82 0.00
C ASP A 110 -29.25 9.86 0.53
N LEU A 111 -28.89 8.97 1.46
CA LEU A 111 -27.50 8.72 1.89
C LEU A 111 -26.84 7.66 1.00
N MET A 112 -27.57 6.64 0.59
CA MET A 112 -27.02 5.46 -0.08
C MET A 112 -26.70 5.69 -1.56
N TYR A 113 -27.69 6.12 -2.37
CA TYR A 113 -27.53 6.26 -3.83
C TYR A 113 -27.97 7.63 -4.38
N ALA A 114 -28.93 8.29 -3.72
CA ALA A 114 -29.44 9.64 -3.98
C ALA A 114 -29.81 9.99 -5.45
N PRO A 115 -31.08 10.25 -5.77
CA PRO A 115 -31.48 10.73 -7.10
C PRO A 115 -30.77 12.03 -7.53
N PHE A 116 -30.75 12.31 -8.83
CA PHE A 116 -30.22 13.57 -9.36
C PHE A 116 -31.04 14.76 -8.80
N PRO A 117 -30.41 15.86 -8.33
CA PRO A 117 -28.99 16.21 -8.44
C PRO A 117 -28.11 15.83 -7.23
N ARG A 118 -28.65 15.12 -6.22
CA ARG A 118 -27.93 14.82 -4.96
C ARG A 118 -26.95 13.65 -5.05
N ARG A 119 -27.00 12.82 -6.10
CA ARG A 119 -26.13 11.65 -6.36
C ARG A 119 -24.65 11.83 -5.98
N SER A 120 -24.07 13.02 -6.18
CA SER A 120 -22.66 13.32 -5.85
C SER A 120 -22.31 13.23 -4.36
N LYS A 121 -23.31 13.22 -3.47
CA LYS A 121 -23.15 13.08 -2.01
C LYS A 121 -23.50 11.69 -1.48
N SER A 122 -23.84 10.74 -2.36
CA SER A 122 -24.20 9.39 -1.96
C SER A 122 -22.99 8.52 -1.62
N LEU A 123 -23.15 7.60 -0.66
CA LEU A 123 -22.15 6.59 -0.31
C LEU A 123 -21.72 5.80 -1.54
N LEU A 124 -22.66 5.35 -2.36
CA LEU A 124 -22.38 4.59 -3.58
C LEU A 124 -21.51 5.39 -4.56
N LYS A 125 -21.76 6.70 -4.73
CA LYS A 125 -20.93 7.52 -5.62
C LYS A 125 -19.53 7.77 -5.06
N SER A 126 -19.39 8.05 -3.77
CA SER A 126 -18.07 8.17 -3.14
C SER A 126 -17.29 6.84 -3.15
N LEU A 127 -17.97 5.72 -2.91
CA LEU A 127 -17.41 4.37 -2.99
C LEU A 127 -16.95 4.04 -4.41
N SER A 128 -17.73 4.36 -5.45
CA SER A 128 -17.32 4.15 -6.86
C SER A 128 -16.02 4.88 -7.22
N ALA A 129 -15.82 6.10 -6.69
CA ALA A 129 -14.62 6.88 -6.94
C ALA A 129 -13.39 6.28 -6.25
N HIS A 130 -13.54 5.88 -4.98
CA HIS A 130 -12.52 5.15 -4.22
C HIS A 130 -12.17 3.81 -4.90
N ALA A 131 -13.18 3.00 -5.22
CA ALA A 131 -13.02 1.68 -5.81
C ALA A 131 -12.26 1.74 -7.14
N THR A 132 -12.61 2.68 -8.03
CA THR A 132 -11.95 2.86 -9.34
C THR A 132 -10.55 3.48 -9.26
N GLU A 133 -10.22 4.22 -8.20
CA GLU A 133 -8.85 4.72 -7.98
C GLU A 133 -7.91 3.65 -7.42
N HIS A 134 -8.41 2.78 -6.53
CA HIS A 134 -7.57 1.83 -5.78
C HIS A 134 -7.59 0.39 -6.32
N TYR A 135 -8.65 -0.04 -7.01
CA TYR A 135 -8.82 -1.43 -7.47
C TYR A 135 -9.07 -1.50 -8.97
N ARG A 136 -8.23 -2.28 -9.68
CA ARG A 136 -8.31 -2.43 -11.15
C ARG A 136 -9.57 -3.17 -11.62
N THR A 137 -10.02 -4.13 -10.83
CA THR A 137 -11.15 -5.03 -11.13
C THR A 137 -11.91 -5.25 -9.82
N CYS A 138 -13.05 -4.59 -9.68
CA CYS A 138 -13.87 -4.61 -8.49
C CYS A 138 -15.36 -4.49 -8.79
N SER A 139 -16.17 -5.00 -7.86
CA SER A 139 -17.59 -4.74 -7.73
C SER A 139 -17.83 -4.22 -6.32
N TYR A 140 -18.81 -3.33 -6.17
CA TYR A 140 -19.12 -2.72 -4.88
C TYR A 140 -20.63 -2.52 -4.76
N GLY A 141 -21.12 -2.34 -3.54
CA GLY A 141 -22.53 -2.16 -3.26
C GLY A 141 -22.77 -1.47 -1.92
N VAL A 142 -23.94 -0.84 -1.79
CA VAL A 142 -24.39 -0.20 -0.57
C VAL A 142 -25.85 -0.61 -0.34
N TYR A 143 -26.12 -1.32 0.75
CA TYR A 143 -27.40 -2.01 0.99
C TYR A 143 -27.97 -1.67 2.38
N PRO A 144 -29.29 -1.62 2.56
CA PRO A 144 -29.89 -1.38 3.86
C PRO A 144 -29.90 -2.71 4.64
N ILE A 145 -29.65 -2.64 5.94
CA ILE A 145 -29.66 -3.81 6.83
C ILE A 145 -30.39 -3.47 8.14
N GLU A 146 -30.71 -4.48 8.94
CA GLU A 146 -31.38 -4.32 10.24
C GLU A 146 -32.64 -3.44 10.12
N ASP A 147 -33.54 -3.82 9.20
CA ASP A 147 -34.77 -3.07 8.87
C ASP A 147 -34.55 -1.58 8.56
N ASP A 148 -33.48 -1.28 7.80
CA ASP A 148 -33.06 0.07 7.38
C ASP A 148 -32.61 0.98 8.55
N THR A 149 -32.17 0.39 9.67
CA THR A 149 -31.54 1.12 10.79
C THR A 149 -30.02 1.24 10.65
N ALA A 150 -29.41 0.39 9.80
CA ALA A 150 -27.99 0.43 9.45
C ALA A 150 -27.81 0.19 7.94
N VAL A 151 -26.61 0.51 7.43
CA VAL A 151 -26.23 0.36 6.02
C VAL A 151 -24.96 -0.47 5.92
N ALA A 152 -25.00 -1.52 5.10
CA ALA A 152 -23.83 -2.29 4.69
C ALA A 152 -23.15 -1.61 3.48
N ILE A 153 -21.84 -1.38 3.58
CA ILE A 153 -20.97 -0.91 2.51
C ILE A 153 -20.03 -2.07 2.17
N VAL A 154 -20.10 -2.55 0.92
CA VAL A 154 -19.48 -3.80 0.49
C VAL A 154 -18.60 -3.53 -0.72
N LEU A 155 -17.37 -4.04 -0.71
CA LEU A 155 -16.45 -4.00 -1.83
C LEU A 155 -15.76 -5.36 -1.99
N VAL A 156 -15.73 -5.86 -3.21
CA VAL A 156 -14.95 -7.04 -3.60
C VAL A 156 -14.04 -6.68 -4.77
N ALA A 157 -12.77 -7.06 -4.70
CA ALA A 157 -11.81 -6.90 -5.78
C ALA A 157 -11.15 -8.24 -6.09
N ASN A 158 -11.33 -8.70 -7.32
CA ASN A 158 -10.94 -10.03 -7.78
C ASN A 158 -9.82 -9.89 -8.80
N ARG A 159 -8.79 -10.74 -8.71
CA ARG A 159 -7.75 -10.86 -9.72
C ARG A 159 -7.31 -12.31 -9.87
N TYR A 160 -7.72 -12.92 -10.96
CA TYR A 160 -7.42 -14.30 -11.30
C TYR A 160 -6.37 -14.36 -12.40
N SER A 161 -5.44 -15.29 -12.28
CA SER A 161 -4.32 -15.43 -13.19
C SER A 161 -3.89 -16.91 -13.28
N PRO A 162 -4.80 -17.83 -13.66
CA PRO A 162 -4.53 -19.28 -13.64
C PRO A 162 -3.36 -19.70 -14.54
N ASN A 163 -3.13 -19.00 -15.66
CA ASN A 163 -1.95 -19.21 -16.52
C ASN A 163 -0.60 -18.91 -15.85
N ASN A 164 -0.61 -18.19 -14.72
CA ASN A 164 0.57 -17.95 -13.87
C ASN A 164 0.40 -18.60 -12.49
N PHE A 165 -0.51 -19.58 -12.36
CA PHE A 165 -0.76 -20.38 -11.15
C PHE A 165 -1.07 -19.58 -9.88
N TRP A 166 -1.79 -18.46 -10.00
CA TRP A 166 -2.24 -17.72 -8.83
C TRP A 166 -3.56 -16.99 -9.00
N ASN A 167 -4.28 -16.88 -7.89
CA ASN A 167 -5.53 -16.15 -7.78
C ASN A 167 -5.56 -15.34 -6.48
N GLY A 168 -6.25 -14.20 -6.50
CA GLY A 168 -6.40 -13.32 -5.35
C GLY A 168 -7.76 -12.65 -5.28
N ARG A 169 -8.26 -12.50 -4.06
CA ARG A 169 -9.52 -11.81 -3.73
C ARG A 169 -9.32 -10.94 -2.50
N PHE A 170 -9.78 -9.69 -2.60
CA PHE A 170 -9.90 -8.75 -1.50
C PHE A 170 -11.39 -8.52 -1.25
N ARG A 171 -11.82 -8.57 0.02
CA ARG A 171 -13.20 -8.28 0.44
C ARG A 171 -13.17 -7.27 1.58
N ALA A 172 -13.91 -6.19 1.47
CA ALA A 172 -14.13 -5.26 2.56
C ALA A 172 -15.63 -5.09 2.80
N ILE A 173 -16.05 -5.29 4.05
CA ILE A 173 -17.45 -5.21 4.48
C ILE A 173 -17.49 -4.30 5.69
N TYR A 174 -18.27 -3.23 5.62
CA TYR A 174 -18.44 -2.25 6.68
C TYR A 174 -19.92 -2.03 6.98
N THR A 175 -20.26 -1.96 8.26
CA THR A 175 -21.60 -1.64 8.76
C THR A 175 -21.59 -0.25 9.36
N LEU A 176 -22.47 0.62 8.84
CA LEU A 176 -22.70 1.98 9.30
C LEU A 176 -24.09 2.07 9.97
N PRO A 177 -24.18 2.23 11.30
CA PRO A 177 -25.46 2.53 11.94
C PRO A 177 -25.90 3.97 11.61
N VAL A 178 -27.15 4.16 11.17
CA VAL A 178 -27.64 5.47 10.69
C VAL A 178 -28.32 6.30 11.78
N ASN A 179 -28.69 5.67 12.90
CA ASN A 179 -29.49 6.24 13.99
C ASN A 179 -28.85 7.40 14.81
N SER A 180 -27.66 7.91 14.45
CA SER A 180 -26.93 8.93 15.23
C SER A 180 -26.13 9.91 14.36
N SER A 181 -25.98 11.15 14.84
CA SER A 181 -25.20 12.20 14.17
C SER A 181 -23.68 11.92 14.12
N SER A 182 -23.19 11.11 15.07
CA SER A 182 -21.89 10.46 15.03
C SER A 182 -22.08 8.94 15.05
N ALA A 183 -21.24 8.22 14.30
CA ALA A 183 -21.36 6.77 14.15
C ALA A 183 -20.00 6.09 14.29
N THR A 184 -19.99 4.89 14.87
CA THR A 184 -18.84 3.98 14.77
C THR A 184 -19.15 2.96 13.69
N ILE A 185 -18.35 2.98 12.63
CA ILE A 185 -18.38 1.98 11.57
C ILE A 185 -17.63 0.75 12.07
N SER A 186 -18.30 -0.39 12.12
CA SER A 186 -17.69 -1.69 12.40
C SER A 186 -17.55 -2.46 11.09
N GLY A 187 -16.42 -3.11 10.85
CA GLY A 187 -16.21 -3.83 9.60
C GLY A 187 -15.09 -4.85 9.65
N GLN A 188 -14.86 -5.49 8.52
CA GLN A 188 -13.84 -6.51 8.31
C GLN A 188 -13.22 -6.36 6.92
N ILE A 189 -11.89 -6.43 6.87
CA ILE A 189 -11.14 -6.58 5.62
C ILE A 189 -10.61 -8.01 5.56
N LYS A 190 -10.85 -8.71 4.46
CA LYS A 190 -10.36 -10.06 4.20
C LYS A 190 -9.51 -10.09 2.94
N VAL A 191 -8.41 -10.84 2.98
CA VAL A 191 -7.52 -11.05 1.84
C VAL A 191 -7.25 -12.54 1.71
N ASP A 192 -7.58 -13.07 0.54
CA ASP A 192 -7.38 -14.45 0.15
C ASP A 192 -6.46 -14.47 -1.07
N VAL A 193 -5.32 -15.15 -0.99
CA VAL A 193 -4.40 -15.35 -2.12
C VAL A 193 -3.98 -16.81 -2.15
N HIS A 194 -4.05 -17.43 -3.33
CA HIS A 194 -3.60 -18.80 -3.56
C HIS A 194 -2.56 -18.80 -4.69
N TYR A 195 -1.43 -19.47 -4.46
CA TYR A 195 -0.36 -19.68 -5.44
C TYR A 195 0.00 -21.17 -5.46
N TYR A 196 0.00 -21.77 -6.65
CA TYR A 196 0.03 -23.22 -6.83
C TYR A 196 0.98 -23.70 -7.95
N GLU A 197 2.02 -22.91 -8.26
CA GLU A 197 3.14 -23.36 -9.11
C GLU A 197 4.08 -24.26 -8.28
N ASP A 198 4.29 -25.50 -8.71
CA ASP A 198 5.16 -26.51 -8.07
C ASP A 198 4.93 -26.73 -6.54
N GLY A 199 3.74 -26.38 -6.05
CA GLY A 199 3.38 -26.45 -4.63
C GLY A 199 1.96 -25.94 -4.36
N ASN A 200 1.66 -25.65 -3.10
CA ASN A 200 0.43 -24.95 -2.68
C ASN A 200 0.80 -24.00 -1.53
N VAL A 201 0.57 -22.71 -1.75
CA VAL A 201 0.74 -21.66 -0.74
C VAL A 201 -0.52 -20.79 -0.73
N ALA A 202 -1.22 -20.81 0.39
CA ALA A 202 -2.39 -19.97 0.63
C ALA A 202 -2.14 -18.92 1.71
N LEU A 203 -2.57 -17.69 1.45
CA LEU A 203 -2.74 -16.63 2.42
C LEU A 203 -4.25 -16.44 2.65
N ASN A 204 -4.68 -16.52 3.89
CA ASN A 204 -6.01 -16.10 4.31
C ASN A 204 -5.86 -15.22 5.54
N THR A 205 -6.30 -13.96 5.44
CA THR A 205 -6.27 -13.01 6.55
C THR A 205 -7.62 -12.33 6.73
N THR A 206 -8.01 -12.11 7.98
CA THR A 206 -9.18 -11.30 8.35
C THR A 206 -8.76 -10.26 9.38
N LYS A 207 -9.00 -8.99 9.11
CA LYS A 207 -8.73 -7.85 9.99
C LYS A 207 -10.05 -7.18 10.37
N PRO A 208 -10.49 -7.25 11.65
CA PRO A 208 -11.59 -6.43 12.13
C PRO A 208 -11.16 -4.95 12.20
N VAL A 209 -12.07 -4.06 11.85
CA VAL A 209 -11.84 -2.61 11.75
C VAL A 209 -12.98 -1.89 12.46
N ASN A 210 -12.66 -0.90 13.29
CA ASN A 210 -13.65 -0.02 13.94
C ASN A 210 -13.24 1.44 13.73
N LEU A 211 -14.09 2.25 13.09
CA LEU A 211 -13.79 3.63 12.70
C LEU A 211 -14.83 4.59 13.29
N SER A 212 -14.41 5.51 14.15
CA SER A 212 -15.30 6.57 14.65
C SER A 212 -15.40 7.73 13.67
N VAL A 213 -16.62 8.08 13.26
CA VAL A 213 -16.91 9.18 12.33
C VAL A 213 -17.77 10.23 13.03
N GLN A 214 -17.34 11.49 12.93
CA GLN A 214 -17.97 12.63 13.62
C GLN A 214 -19.17 13.23 12.86
N SER A 215 -19.39 12.81 11.61
CA SER A 215 -20.46 13.29 10.73
C SER A 215 -20.81 12.23 9.70
N VAL A 216 -22.11 11.96 9.51
CA VAL A 216 -22.62 10.99 8.51
C VAL A 216 -22.61 11.61 7.11
N ASP A 217 -21.43 12.02 6.63
CA ASP A 217 -21.20 12.47 5.24
C ASP A 217 -20.44 11.39 4.45
N ALA A 218 -20.90 11.09 3.25
CA ALA A 218 -20.35 10.02 2.43
C ALA A 218 -18.86 10.18 2.13
N SER A 219 -18.39 11.41 1.88
CA SER A 219 -16.98 11.66 1.57
C SER A 219 -16.08 11.45 2.79
N ALA A 220 -16.54 11.88 3.97
CA ALA A 220 -15.84 11.65 5.23
C ALA A 220 -15.79 10.17 5.61
N ILE A 221 -16.89 9.43 5.40
CA ILE A 221 -16.98 7.98 5.64
C ILE A 221 -16.00 7.21 4.75
N ILE A 222 -16.06 7.42 3.43
CA ILE A 222 -15.19 6.72 2.48
C ILE A 222 -13.72 7.12 2.67
N SER A 223 -13.41 8.37 3.01
CA SER A 223 -12.04 8.79 3.36
C SER A 223 -11.47 8.06 4.58
N ARG A 224 -12.31 7.77 5.59
CA ARG A 224 -11.91 6.97 6.77
C ARG A 224 -11.69 5.50 6.42
N ILE A 225 -12.53 4.93 5.56
CA ILE A 225 -12.37 3.57 5.03
C ILE A 225 -11.07 3.45 4.24
N ALA A 226 -10.82 4.36 3.28
CA ALA A 226 -9.61 4.40 2.47
C ALA A 226 -8.32 4.49 3.31
N ALA A 227 -8.34 5.28 4.40
CA ALA A 227 -7.22 5.36 5.32
C ALA A 227 -6.97 4.02 6.03
N ALA A 228 -8.02 3.34 6.49
CA ALA A 228 -7.93 2.04 7.17
C ALA A 228 -7.48 0.91 6.25
N GLU A 229 -7.94 0.89 5.00
CA GLU A 229 -7.50 -0.08 3.98
C GLU A 229 -6.01 0.11 3.63
N ARG A 230 -5.56 1.37 3.45
CA ARG A 230 -4.13 1.68 3.26
C ARG A 230 -3.29 1.26 4.47
N ASP A 231 -3.71 1.60 5.69
CA ASP A 231 -2.97 1.22 6.91
C ASP A 231 -2.85 -0.30 7.04
N TYR A 232 -3.90 -1.05 6.69
CA TYR A 232 -3.87 -2.51 6.67
C TYR A 232 -2.99 -3.09 5.55
N GLN A 233 -3.01 -2.52 4.35
CA GLN A 233 -2.11 -2.92 3.27
C GLN A 233 -0.63 -2.74 3.67
N GLU A 234 -0.30 -1.63 4.31
CA GLU A 234 1.04 -1.40 4.83
C GLU A 234 1.38 -2.33 6.02
N GLU A 235 0.42 -2.64 6.90
CA GLU A 235 0.57 -3.61 7.98
C GLU A 235 0.90 -5.01 7.44
N LEU A 236 0.18 -5.48 6.41
CA LEU A 236 0.48 -6.74 5.73
C LEU A 236 1.89 -6.75 5.12
N ASN A 237 2.27 -5.69 4.40
CA ASN A 237 3.62 -5.57 3.83
C ASN A 237 4.71 -5.66 4.91
N ARG A 238 4.52 -4.98 6.05
CA ARG A 238 5.44 -5.06 7.20
C ARG A 238 5.45 -6.45 7.85
N ALA A 239 4.28 -7.10 7.95
CA ALA A 239 4.14 -8.44 8.50
C ALA A 239 4.86 -9.51 7.67
N PHE A 240 4.83 -9.42 6.34
CA PHE A 240 5.58 -10.33 5.46
C PHE A 240 7.09 -10.23 5.68
N VAL A 241 7.65 -9.01 5.72
CA VAL A 241 9.07 -8.80 6.01
C VAL A 241 9.42 -9.35 7.39
N SER A 242 8.64 -9.01 8.42
CA SER A 242 8.86 -9.49 9.79
C SER A 242 8.81 -11.02 9.91
N THR A 243 7.86 -11.68 9.24
CA THR A 243 7.72 -13.15 9.25
C THR A 243 8.89 -13.84 8.53
N ALA A 244 9.30 -13.30 7.38
CA ALA A 244 10.44 -13.80 6.61
C ALA A 244 11.77 -13.64 7.36
N GLU A 245 11.95 -12.53 8.07
CA GLU A 245 13.19 -12.22 8.79
C GLU A 245 13.27 -12.81 10.19
N GLY A 246 12.13 -12.94 10.89
CA GLY A 246 12.03 -13.49 12.23
C GLY A 246 11.65 -14.97 12.22
N VAL A 247 10.35 -15.25 12.10
CA VAL A 247 9.77 -16.59 12.33
C VAL A 247 10.40 -17.65 11.42
N PHE A 248 10.48 -17.40 10.12
CA PHE A 248 11.01 -18.39 9.17
C PHE A 248 12.50 -18.67 9.36
N LYS A 249 13.33 -17.65 9.65
CA LYS A 249 14.75 -17.85 10.01
C LYS A 249 14.91 -18.62 11.34
N GLY A 250 13.95 -18.48 12.26
CA GLY A 250 13.86 -19.24 13.51
C GLY A 250 13.51 -20.72 13.32
N LEU A 251 12.58 -21.03 12.42
CA LEU A 251 12.18 -22.42 12.10
C LEU A 251 13.30 -23.20 11.42
N ARG A 252 13.91 -22.63 10.37
CA ARG A 252 15.01 -23.28 9.64
C ARG A 252 16.01 -22.24 9.14
N ARG A 253 17.22 -22.33 9.68
CA ARG A 253 18.36 -21.53 9.20
C ARG A 253 18.73 -21.96 7.77
N GLN A 254 19.06 -21.01 6.91
CA GLN A 254 19.58 -21.28 5.56
C GLN A 254 20.92 -22.06 5.60
N LEU A 255 21.74 -21.82 6.62
CA LEU A 255 22.96 -22.55 6.93
C LEU A 255 23.05 -22.87 8.43
N PRO A 256 23.75 -23.96 8.82
CA PRO A 256 24.18 -24.22 10.20
C PRO A 256 24.84 -23.02 10.90
N ILE A 257 25.00 -23.09 12.22
CA ILE A 257 25.62 -22.02 13.03
C ILE A 257 27.04 -21.70 12.53
N THR A 258 27.77 -22.70 12.05
CA THR A 258 29.11 -22.60 11.43
C THR A 258 29.15 -21.80 10.12
N ARG A 259 28.00 -21.42 9.56
CA ARG A 259 27.87 -20.76 8.23
C ARG A 259 28.46 -21.57 7.07
N GLN A 260 28.60 -22.88 7.23
CA GLN A 260 29.09 -23.82 6.23
C GLN A 260 28.08 -24.94 6.00
N LYS A 261 28.08 -25.56 4.81
CA LYS A 261 27.26 -26.77 4.56
C LYS A 261 27.72 -27.90 5.48
N VAL A 262 26.81 -28.81 5.82
CA VAL A 262 27.11 -29.98 6.64
C VAL A 262 28.08 -30.90 5.89
N GLU A 263 29.26 -31.15 6.48
CA GLU A 263 30.23 -32.11 5.97
C GLU A 263 29.83 -33.53 6.41
N TRP A 264 29.00 -34.19 5.60
CA TRP A 264 28.41 -35.50 5.93
C TRP A 264 29.45 -36.59 6.27
N GLU A 265 30.63 -36.56 5.67
CA GLU A 265 31.74 -37.47 5.99
C GLU A 265 32.20 -37.35 7.45
N LYS A 266 32.23 -36.12 7.99
CA LYS A 266 32.59 -35.88 9.40
C LYS A 266 31.45 -36.24 10.36
N VAL A 267 30.18 -36.14 9.94
CA VAL A 267 29.00 -36.46 10.77
C VAL A 267 29.07 -37.89 11.32
N GLY A 268 29.51 -38.87 10.53
CA GLY A 268 29.68 -40.25 11.01
C GLY A 268 30.85 -40.47 11.98
N GLY A 269 31.82 -39.54 12.03
CA GLY A 269 32.98 -39.60 12.91
C GLY A 269 32.82 -38.88 14.26
N TYR A 270 31.85 -37.97 14.39
CA TYR A 270 31.57 -37.28 15.66
C TYR A 270 30.98 -38.25 16.69
N ARG A 271 31.81 -38.74 17.62
CA ARG A 271 31.39 -39.52 18.78
C ARG A 271 30.67 -38.63 19.79
N LEU A 272 29.40 -38.34 19.51
CA LEU A 272 28.53 -37.40 20.23
C LEU A 272 28.53 -37.57 21.76
N GLY A 273 28.78 -38.78 22.27
CA GLY A 273 28.83 -39.06 23.70
C GLY A 273 30.04 -38.54 24.46
N GLN A 274 31.15 -38.17 23.81
CA GLN A 274 32.37 -37.75 24.50
C GLN A 274 32.37 -36.25 24.87
N ASP A 275 31.86 -35.38 23.98
CA ASP A 275 31.77 -33.94 24.24
C ASP A 275 30.61 -33.56 25.17
N ILE A 276 29.59 -34.42 25.29
CA ILE A 276 28.49 -34.24 26.28
C ILE A 276 28.94 -34.64 27.69
N ALA A 277 29.85 -35.62 27.83
CA ALA A 277 30.40 -36.05 29.12
C ALA A 277 31.61 -35.23 29.60
N GLY A 278 32.31 -34.57 28.67
CA GLY A 278 33.58 -33.85 28.89
C GLY A 278 33.44 -32.42 29.45
N GLY A 279 32.75 -32.25 30.58
CA GLY A 279 32.55 -30.92 31.18
C GLY A 279 33.86 -30.20 31.55
N ARG A 280 34.22 -29.15 30.81
CA ARG A 280 35.19 -28.12 31.25
C ARG A 280 34.45 -26.83 31.55
N GLY A 281 34.28 -26.55 32.84
CA GLY A 281 33.48 -25.42 33.30
C GLY A 281 34.12 -24.07 32.99
N TYR A 282 33.38 -23.21 32.29
CA TYR A 282 33.48 -21.77 32.48
C TYR A 282 32.41 -21.35 33.49
N ARG A 283 32.86 -20.99 34.68
CA ARG A 283 32.01 -20.45 35.75
C ARG A 283 31.63 -19.01 35.39
N ALA A 284 30.42 -18.83 34.90
CA ALA A 284 29.79 -17.52 34.75
C ALA A 284 28.72 -17.39 35.84
N ASP A 285 29.04 -16.66 36.92
CA ASP A 285 28.08 -16.34 37.96
C ASP A 285 27.05 -15.33 37.40
N ILE A 286 25.92 -15.83 36.89
CA ILE A 286 24.72 -15.02 36.64
C ILE A 286 23.54 -15.74 37.30
N ALA A 287 23.07 -15.21 38.42
CA ALA A 287 21.87 -15.68 39.07
C ALA A 287 20.63 -15.22 38.29
N TYR A 288 19.82 -16.17 37.82
CA TYR A 288 18.42 -15.94 37.49
C TYR A 288 17.56 -16.92 38.31
N PRO A 289 16.42 -16.47 38.87
CA PRO A 289 15.61 -17.29 39.76
C PRO A 289 14.84 -18.37 38.98
N LEU A 290 14.80 -19.56 39.57
CA LEU A 290 13.93 -20.66 39.16
C LEU A 290 12.45 -20.30 39.42
N ALA A 291 11.65 -20.21 38.36
CA ALA A 291 10.20 -20.41 38.41
C ALA A 291 9.67 -20.79 37.02
N SER A 292 9.36 -22.08 36.81
CA SER A 292 8.41 -22.49 35.77
C SER A 292 7.01 -22.04 36.18
N PRO A 293 6.13 -21.72 35.22
CA PRO A 293 4.96 -22.59 35.10
C PRO A 293 4.53 -22.86 33.65
N LEU A 294 4.39 -24.15 33.33
CA LEU A 294 3.44 -24.64 32.33
C LEU A 294 2.39 -25.46 33.09
N ALA A 295 1.28 -24.81 33.44
CA ALA A 295 0.05 -25.40 33.95
C ALA A 295 -1.11 -24.45 33.62
N ASP A 296 -2.32 -25.00 33.48
CA ASP A 296 -3.60 -24.30 33.29
C ASP A 296 -3.70 -23.47 31.99
N ILE A 297 -4.28 -23.95 30.88
CA ILE A 297 -5.59 -24.64 30.67
C ILE A 297 -6.77 -23.78 31.12
N TYR A 298 -7.70 -23.57 30.17
CA TYR A 298 -8.94 -22.77 30.25
C TYR A 298 -9.76 -22.93 31.55
N PRO A 299 -10.60 -21.92 31.84
CA PRO A 299 -12.02 -22.27 31.93
C PRO A 299 -12.96 -21.39 31.08
N LEU A 300 -14.12 -21.98 30.79
CA LEU A 300 -15.25 -21.40 30.09
C LEU A 300 -16.47 -21.33 31.04
N LYS A 301 -17.33 -20.31 30.83
CA LYS A 301 -18.76 -20.19 31.22
C LYS A 301 -19.21 -19.61 32.58
N ALA A 302 -20.36 -18.93 32.44
CA ALA A 302 -21.52 -18.81 33.37
C ALA A 302 -21.65 -17.57 34.30
N ILE A 303 -22.28 -16.53 33.74
CA ILE A 303 -23.59 -15.97 34.16
C ILE A 303 -24.08 -16.32 35.59
N GLU A 304 -24.26 -15.33 36.48
CA GLU A 304 -25.60 -14.85 36.90
C GLU A 304 -25.58 -13.48 37.64
N ARG A 305 -26.77 -13.03 38.06
CA ARG A 305 -27.18 -11.72 38.64
C ARG A 305 -26.57 -11.48 40.05
N ASN A 306 -26.65 -10.32 40.73
CA ASN A 306 -27.77 -9.39 40.79
C ASN A 306 -27.49 -7.99 41.44
N GLN A 307 -28.35 -7.03 41.08
CA GLN A 307 -28.78 -5.79 41.79
C GLN A 307 -28.14 -5.39 43.14
N ASN A 308 -27.54 -4.17 43.21
CA ASN A 308 -28.13 -2.98 43.89
C ASN A 308 -27.14 -1.83 44.16
N ALA A 309 -27.23 -0.74 43.37
CA ALA A 309 -27.04 0.64 43.83
C ALA A 309 -27.51 1.62 42.72
N ARG A 310 -28.33 2.63 43.05
CA ARG A 310 -28.76 3.71 42.13
C ARG A 310 -28.09 5.06 42.54
N PRO A 311 -28.51 6.24 42.04
CA PRO A 311 -27.73 6.95 41.02
C PRO A 311 -27.23 8.34 41.49
N PHE A 312 -26.28 8.94 40.76
CA PHE A 312 -25.96 10.35 40.92
C PHE A 312 -26.72 11.22 39.91
N ILE A 313 -27.37 12.27 40.41
CA ILE A 313 -28.20 13.26 39.70
C ILE A 313 -27.54 14.65 39.90
N PRO A 314 -27.63 15.59 38.95
CA PRO A 314 -26.65 16.67 38.82
C PRO A 314 -26.97 17.92 39.67
N LEU A 315 -25.96 18.77 39.86
CA LEU A 315 -26.10 20.08 40.49
C LEU A 315 -25.99 21.23 39.47
N HIS A 316 -27.00 22.10 39.49
CA HIS A 316 -27.04 23.40 38.80
C HIS A 316 -26.05 24.40 39.41
N ALA A 317 -25.38 25.21 38.58
CA ALA A 317 -24.83 26.51 38.99
C ALA A 317 -24.70 27.51 37.82
N ASN A 318 -25.68 28.43 37.75
CA ASN A 318 -25.66 29.83 37.31
C ASN A 318 -24.73 30.38 36.20
N HIS A 319 -25.38 31.16 35.31
CA HIS A 319 -24.86 32.19 34.41
C HIS A 319 -23.84 33.17 35.03
N PRO A 320 -23.02 33.82 34.17
CA PRO A 320 -23.32 35.21 33.82
C PRO A 320 -23.45 35.49 32.30
N ARG A 321 -23.78 36.74 31.96
CA ARG A 321 -24.05 37.27 30.59
C ARG A 321 -22.85 38.04 30.02
N SER A 322 -22.98 38.44 28.74
CA SER A 322 -22.16 39.39 27.95
C SER A 322 -21.07 38.71 27.11
N ARG A 323 -20.82 39.07 25.84
CA ARG A 323 -21.29 40.21 25.02
C ARG A 323 -21.48 39.78 23.55
N LYS A 324 -22.32 40.47 22.79
CA LYS A 324 -22.46 40.28 21.33
C LYS A 324 -21.32 40.98 20.58
N ASP A 325 -20.91 40.43 19.44
CA ASP A 325 -20.58 41.21 18.23
C ASP A 325 -20.85 40.38 16.94
N PRO A 326 -21.16 41.00 15.78
CA PRO A 326 -21.80 40.33 14.63
C PRO A 326 -20.84 39.91 13.50
N PRO A 327 -21.26 39.00 12.59
CA PRO A 327 -20.48 38.59 11.44
C PRO A 327 -20.53 39.60 10.27
N PRO A 328 -19.46 39.71 9.45
CA PRO A 328 -19.49 40.48 8.21
C PRO A 328 -20.34 39.78 7.14
N ARG A 329 -21.10 40.58 6.36
CA ARG A 329 -21.98 40.12 5.27
C ARG A 329 -21.27 40.07 3.92
N PRO A 330 -21.76 39.28 2.94
CA PRO A 330 -21.10 39.07 1.66
C PRO A 330 -21.29 40.23 0.68
N ILE A 331 -20.30 40.40 -0.21
CA ILE A 331 -20.42 41.29 -1.37
C ILE A 331 -21.25 40.59 -2.45
N ARG A 332 -22.23 41.32 -2.99
CA ARG A 332 -23.16 40.88 -4.03
C ARG A 332 -23.03 41.85 -5.21
N LEU A 333 -22.80 41.34 -6.42
CA LEU A 333 -23.05 42.10 -7.65
C LEU A 333 -23.82 41.25 -8.66
N CYS A 334 -24.66 41.92 -9.45
CA CYS A 334 -25.83 41.35 -10.10
C CYS A 334 -25.59 40.87 -11.55
N ALA A 335 -26.64 40.31 -12.16
CA ALA A 335 -26.56 39.49 -13.36
C ALA A 335 -27.02 40.16 -14.68
N GLY A 336 -26.55 39.58 -15.80
CA GLY A 336 -27.25 39.50 -17.09
C GLY A 336 -26.91 40.56 -18.15
N PRO A 337 -27.31 40.38 -19.44
CA PRO A 337 -27.96 39.21 -20.07
C PRO A 337 -27.23 38.68 -21.34
N ALA A 338 -27.92 37.93 -22.21
CA ALA A 338 -27.39 36.99 -23.20
C ALA A 338 -27.18 37.51 -24.66
N ASN A 339 -26.37 36.77 -25.45
CA ASN A 339 -26.44 36.53 -26.92
C ASN A 339 -25.35 35.49 -27.31
N THR A 340 -25.61 34.31 -27.89
CA THR A 340 -25.99 33.90 -29.27
C THR A 340 -24.87 33.86 -30.35
N HIS A 341 -24.87 32.76 -31.14
CA HIS A 341 -24.23 32.48 -32.45
C HIS A 341 -22.73 32.08 -32.64
N SER A 342 -22.56 30.85 -33.20
CA SER A 342 -21.53 30.39 -34.19
C SER A 342 -20.02 30.40 -33.81
N GLY A 343 -19.12 29.61 -34.40
CA GLY A 343 -19.20 28.59 -35.46
C GLY A 343 -18.01 28.66 -36.45
N LYS A 344 -17.38 27.50 -36.78
CA LYS A 344 -16.13 27.31 -37.60
C LYS A 344 -14.82 27.64 -36.84
N ARG A 345 -13.74 26.84 -36.75
CA ARG A 345 -13.05 25.79 -37.56
C ARG A 345 -12.02 26.35 -38.58
N ILE A 346 -10.79 25.80 -38.50
CA ILE A 346 -9.72 25.67 -39.54
C ILE A 346 -8.46 26.58 -39.45
N HIS A 347 -7.33 25.91 -39.12
CA HIS A 347 -5.92 26.03 -39.56
C HIS A 347 -5.14 27.36 -39.55
N PHE A 348 -3.89 27.26 -39.09
CA PHE A 348 -2.76 28.09 -39.52
C PHE A 348 -1.62 27.22 -40.08
N ALA A 349 -0.93 27.75 -41.09
CA ALA A 349 0.25 27.16 -41.73
C ALA A 349 1.53 27.92 -41.34
N VAL A 350 2.67 27.46 -41.84
CA VAL A 350 4.03 27.68 -41.31
C VAL A 350 4.90 28.56 -42.25
N GLN A 351 6.01 29.11 -41.71
CA GLN A 351 7.16 29.75 -42.39
C GLN A 351 6.95 31.19 -42.94
N HIS A 352 7.97 32.07 -43.06
CA HIS A 352 9.43 31.94 -42.81
C HIS A 352 10.13 33.31 -42.58
N ARG A 353 11.26 33.30 -41.82
CA ARG A 353 12.55 33.99 -42.11
C ARG A 353 12.66 35.54 -42.07
N GLN A 354 13.70 36.04 -41.40
CA GLN A 354 14.82 36.76 -42.06
C GLN A 354 16.05 36.92 -41.14
N ASP A 355 17.24 36.94 -41.76
CA ASP A 355 18.58 36.80 -41.14
C ASP A 355 19.47 38.07 -41.33
N THR A 356 20.66 38.04 -40.71
CA THR A 356 21.94 38.74 -41.05
C THR A 356 22.28 40.13 -40.46
N ARG A 357 23.44 40.21 -39.75
CA ARG A 357 24.70 40.88 -40.20
C ARG A 357 25.84 40.83 -39.14
N ASP A 358 27.04 41.24 -39.57
CA ASP A 358 28.39 40.92 -39.03
C ASP A 358 29.11 42.17 -38.38
N ALA A 359 30.36 42.22 -37.89
CA ALA A 359 31.54 41.32 -37.95
C ALA A 359 32.64 41.62 -36.87
N SER A 360 33.66 40.74 -36.81
CA SER A 360 35.13 41.00 -36.63
C SER A 360 35.80 41.52 -35.32
N SER A 361 36.69 40.67 -34.79
CA SER A 361 38.12 40.89 -34.37
C SER A 361 38.57 41.79 -33.20
N GLY A 362 39.49 41.27 -32.36
CA GLY A 362 40.40 42.07 -31.50
C GLY A 362 41.04 41.26 -30.35
N SER A 363 42.35 41.44 -30.08
CA SER A 363 43.12 40.70 -29.05
C SER A 363 43.99 41.61 -28.17
N SER A 364 43.99 41.45 -26.84
CA SER A 364 45.14 41.68 -25.94
C SER A 364 44.81 41.39 -24.45
N THR A 365 45.84 41.48 -23.60
CA THR A 365 45.98 40.90 -22.25
C THR A 365 45.59 41.79 -21.05
N SER A 366 45.62 41.17 -19.85
CA SER A 366 45.83 41.72 -18.49
C SER A 366 44.65 42.20 -17.64
N SER A 367 44.15 41.28 -16.80
CA SER A 367 43.98 41.40 -15.33
C SER A 367 43.63 42.75 -14.68
N THR A 368 42.39 42.86 -14.20
CA THR A 368 42.05 43.17 -12.80
C THR A 368 40.62 42.72 -12.49
N ALA A 369 40.34 42.36 -11.24
CA ALA A 369 39.03 41.85 -10.83
C ALA A 369 37.99 42.98 -10.70
N SER A 370 36.74 42.69 -11.06
CA SER A 370 35.57 43.43 -10.60
C SER A 370 34.42 42.44 -10.41
N ILE A 371 33.81 42.48 -9.24
CA ILE A 371 32.69 41.62 -8.84
C ILE A 371 31.42 42.22 -9.44
N GLU A 372 30.89 41.63 -10.50
CA GLU A 372 29.52 41.88 -10.97
C GLU A 372 29.03 40.73 -11.86
N HIS A 373 27.70 40.58 -11.97
CA HIS A 373 26.99 39.49 -12.67
C HIS A 373 26.94 38.13 -11.97
N LEU A 374 26.31 38.10 -10.80
CA LEU A 374 25.36 37.02 -10.47
C LEU A 374 24.14 37.15 -11.39
N PRO A 375 23.78 36.13 -12.20
CA PRO A 375 22.47 36.09 -12.85
C PRO A 375 21.36 35.92 -11.81
N CYS A 376 20.21 36.54 -12.06
CA CYS A 376 19.06 36.59 -11.16
C CYS A 376 18.64 35.24 -10.54
N TRP A 377 18.17 35.30 -9.30
CA TRP A 377 17.35 34.27 -8.64
C TRP A 377 15.94 34.17 -9.25
N GLY A 378 15.83 34.15 -10.60
CA GLY A 378 14.56 34.11 -11.35
C GLY A 378 14.21 32.73 -11.92
N ASP A 379 15.22 31.89 -12.22
CA ASP A 379 15.00 30.64 -12.97
C ASP A 379 14.73 29.41 -12.10
N LEU A 380 14.78 29.53 -10.77
CA LEU A 380 14.32 28.48 -9.86
C LEU A 380 12.78 28.36 -9.80
N THR A 381 12.06 29.28 -10.44
CA THR A 381 10.60 29.41 -10.33
C THR A 381 9.82 28.48 -11.27
N LEU A 382 10.47 27.79 -12.22
CA LEU A 382 9.78 26.87 -13.13
C LEU A 382 9.55 25.46 -12.55
N VAL A 383 10.11 25.15 -11.37
CA VAL A 383 9.88 23.90 -10.63
C VAL A 383 8.84 24.08 -9.51
N CYS A 384 8.52 25.33 -9.14
CA CYS A 384 7.67 25.66 -7.98
C CYS A 384 6.44 26.50 -8.37
N THR A 385 5.59 25.97 -9.25
CA THR A 385 4.17 26.35 -9.30
C THR A 385 3.31 25.14 -8.93
N PRO A 386 2.14 25.33 -8.28
CA PRO A 386 1.47 24.25 -7.56
C PRO A 386 0.71 23.30 -8.50
N PHE A 387 1.38 22.25 -8.97
CA PHE A 387 0.71 21.07 -9.50
C PHE A 387 0.13 20.21 -8.35
N PRO A 388 -1.15 19.83 -8.39
CA PRO A 388 -1.73 18.96 -7.37
C PRO A 388 -1.23 17.50 -7.50
N SER A 389 -1.13 16.82 -6.36
CA SER A 389 -0.86 15.37 -6.21
C SER A 389 0.55 14.87 -6.58
N TYR A 390 1.47 14.98 -5.61
CA TYR A 390 2.91 14.67 -5.78
C TYR A 390 3.30 13.17 -5.78
N SER A 391 2.39 12.23 -5.43
CA SER A 391 2.73 10.79 -5.36
C SER A 391 2.44 10.00 -6.65
N LYS A 392 1.45 10.43 -7.44
CA LYS A 392 0.98 9.72 -8.65
C LYS A 392 1.97 9.89 -9.81
N THR A 393 2.35 11.14 -10.09
CA THR A 393 3.30 11.52 -11.13
C THR A 393 4.71 10.94 -10.96
N TYR A 394 5.21 10.76 -9.73
CA TYR A 394 6.52 10.15 -9.50
C TYR A 394 6.58 8.69 -9.98
N ASN A 395 5.55 7.89 -9.67
CA ASN A 395 5.47 6.50 -10.09
C ASN A 395 5.26 6.38 -11.60
N ASP A 396 4.39 7.19 -12.19
CA ASP A 396 4.16 7.20 -13.63
C ASP A 396 5.43 7.59 -14.41
N THR A 397 6.18 8.60 -13.94
CA THR A 397 7.46 8.99 -14.52
C THR A 397 8.50 7.86 -14.39
N LYS A 398 8.56 7.19 -13.24
CA LYS A 398 9.48 6.07 -12.97
C LYS A 398 9.19 4.84 -13.83
N VAL A 399 7.91 4.55 -14.12
CA VAL A 399 7.50 3.49 -15.06
C VAL A 399 7.82 3.89 -16.50
N SER A 400 7.49 5.13 -16.89
CA SER A 400 7.77 5.65 -18.24
C SER A 400 9.27 5.64 -18.60
N CYS A 401 10.15 6.10 -17.70
CA CYS A 401 11.59 6.05 -17.93
C CYS A 401 12.14 4.61 -17.99
N LYS A 402 11.58 3.66 -17.22
CA LYS A 402 11.93 2.23 -17.34
C LYS A 402 11.54 1.65 -18.70
N LEU A 403 10.35 1.98 -19.21
CA LEU A 403 9.87 1.52 -20.52
C LEU A 403 10.66 2.15 -21.70
N HIS A 404 11.18 3.37 -21.53
CA HIS A 404 12.16 3.94 -22.47
C HIS A 404 13.49 3.19 -22.39
N ALA A 405 14.01 2.88 -21.20
CA ALA A 405 15.29 2.18 -21.03
C ALA A 405 15.28 0.75 -21.63
N THR A 406 14.13 0.08 -21.66
CA THR A 406 13.95 -1.22 -22.31
C THR A 406 13.55 -1.14 -23.79
N SER A 407 13.55 0.06 -24.39
CA SER A 407 13.10 0.32 -25.78
C SER A 407 11.64 -0.10 -26.07
N ILE A 408 10.80 -0.25 -25.05
CA ILE A 408 9.38 -0.63 -25.19
C ILE A 408 8.51 0.58 -25.53
N TYR A 409 8.83 1.76 -24.99
CA TYR A 409 8.08 2.99 -25.28
C TYR A 409 8.96 4.25 -25.22
N PRO A 410 9.06 5.05 -26.30
CA PRO A 410 9.90 6.26 -26.32
C PRO A 410 9.24 7.43 -25.58
N ASN A 411 9.73 7.74 -24.38
CA ASN A 411 9.42 8.97 -23.64
C ASN A 411 10.27 10.17 -24.12
N PRO A 412 9.69 11.22 -24.75
CA PRO A 412 10.45 12.37 -25.26
C PRO A 412 11.09 13.25 -24.16
N TYR A 413 10.62 13.15 -22.91
CA TYR A 413 11.16 13.92 -21.78
C TYR A 413 12.33 13.24 -21.07
N ASN A 414 12.67 11.99 -21.44
CA ASN A 414 13.69 11.19 -20.75
C ASN A 414 15.07 11.88 -20.72
N ALA A 415 15.46 12.56 -21.80
CA ALA A 415 16.72 13.31 -21.86
C ALA A 415 16.76 14.45 -20.82
N ALA A 416 15.71 15.25 -20.73
CA ALA A 416 15.61 16.35 -19.77
C ALA A 416 15.56 15.85 -18.31
N ILE A 417 14.84 14.76 -18.06
CA ILE A 417 14.77 14.13 -16.74
C ILE A 417 16.16 13.61 -16.31
N LEU A 418 16.89 12.97 -17.23
CA LEU A 418 18.26 12.49 -16.98
C LEU A 418 19.24 13.63 -16.74
N THR A 419 19.14 14.76 -17.46
CA THR A 419 20.02 15.91 -17.21
C THR A 419 19.74 16.55 -15.84
N GLU A 420 18.48 16.79 -15.48
CA GLU A 420 18.17 17.39 -14.16
C GLU A 420 18.49 16.44 -12.99
N ALA A 421 18.28 15.13 -13.16
CA ALA A 421 18.67 14.14 -12.16
C ALA A 421 20.18 14.10 -11.91
N ASN A 422 21.00 14.15 -12.98
CA ASN A 422 22.45 14.19 -12.84
C ASN A 422 22.95 15.52 -12.26
N LYS A 423 22.33 16.66 -12.61
CA LYS A 423 22.64 17.95 -11.97
C LYS A 423 22.38 17.91 -10.46
N PHE A 424 21.20 17.41 -10.07
CA PHE A 424 20.84 17.27 -8.66
C PHE A 424 21.82 16.35 -7.91
N TRP A 425 22.19 15.21 -8.50
CA TRP A 425 23.17 14.29 -7.92
C TRP A 425 24.55 14.93 -7.76
N PHE A 426 25.03 15.64 -8.78
CA PHE A 426 26.31 16.38 -8.74
C PHE A 426 26.31 17.43 -7.62
N TYR A 427 25.26 18.25 -7.51
CA TYR A 427 25.16 19.26 -6.46
C TYR A 427 25.07 18.64 -5.06
N ALA A 428 24.33 17.53 -4.89
CA ALA A 428 24.24 16.83 -3.61
C ALA A 428 25.61 16.30 -3.14
N LEU A 429 26.40 15.70 -4.04
CA LEU A 429 27.77 15.29 -3.75
C LEU A 429 28.68 16.49 -3.45
N GLY A 430 28.55 17.59 -4.21
CA GLY A 430 29.28 18.83 -3.95
C GLY A 430 29.01 19.40 -2.55
N PHE A 431 27.75 19.41 -2.10
CA PHE A 431 27.41 19.84 -0.74
C PHE A 431 27.92 18.86 0.33
N SER A 432 27.90 17.55 0.08
CA SER A 432 28.48 16.54 0.98
C SER A 432 29.99 16.76 1.17
N ILE A 433 30.73 16.92 0.06
CA ILE A 433 32.16 17.21 0.02
C ILE A 433 32.49 18.51 0.77
N LEU A 434 31.73 19.58 0.53
CA LEU A 434 31.92 20.87 1.21
C LEU A 434 31.63 20.77 2.72
N GLY A 435 30.60 20.03 3.11
CA GLY A 435 30.28 19.77 4.52
C GLY A 435 31.40 18.99 5.23
N ALA A 436 31.85 17.88 4.63
CA ALA A 436 32.95 17.07 5.16
C ALA A 436 34.28 17.85 5.23
N ALA A 437 34.57 18.71 4.24
CA ALA A 437 35.73 19.59 4.25
C ALA A 437 35.62 20.66 5.34
N ASN A 438 34.45 21.26 5.54
CA ASN A 438 34.19 22.23 6.60
C ASN A 438 34.35 21.61 8.00
N ASP A 439 33.81 20.40 8.23
CA ASP A 439 33.98 19.67 9.49
C ASP A 439 35.43 19.29 9.77
N ILE A 440 36.22 18.99 8.72
CA ILE A 440 37.67 18.77 8.81
C ILE A 440 38.42 20.06 9.17
N LEU A 441 38.03 21.20 8.59
CA LEU A 441 38.75 22.48 8.73
C LEU A 441 38.39 23.23 10.03
N PHE A 442 37.14 23.10 10.51
CA PHE A 442 36.60 23.83 11.66
C PHE A 442 36.29 22.94 12.88
N SER A 443 36.81 21.70 12.94
CA SER A 443 36.82 20.87 14.16
C SER A 443 37.70 21.48 15.26
N SER A 444 37.20 22.53 15.90
CA SER A 444 37.76 23.08 17.13
C SER A 444 37.48 22.15 18.31
N ALA A 445 38.48 21.97 19.17
CA ALA A 445 38.43 20.98 20.24
C ALA A 445 37.42 21.35 21.34
N SER A 446 36.28 20.67 21.39
CA SER A 446 35.42 20.67 22.58
C SER A 446 35.99 19.73 23.64
N SER A 447 36.80 20.27 24.56
CA SER A 447 37.25 19.54 25.75
C SER A 447 36.06 19.19 26.65
N THR A 448 35.90 17.92 27.01
CA THR A 448 34.99 17.50 28.09
C THR A 448 35.76 16.68 29.12
N SER A 449 35.41 16.89 30.38
CA SER A 449 36.14 16.47 31.58
C SER A 449 36.37 14.95 31.68
N LYS A 450 37.55 14.58 32.17
CA LYS A 450 37.85 13.20 32.59
C LYS A 450 37.08 12.86 33.86
N THR A 451 36.28 11.81 33.81
CA THR A 451 35.98 10.97 34.97
C THR A 451 36.47 9.56 34.64
N LYS A 452 37.27 8.95 35.52
CA LYS A 452 37.78 7.59 35.33
C LYS A 452 36.63 6.59 35.49
N ASP A 453 36.55 5.63 34.58
CA ASP A 453 36.37 4.22 34.95
C ASP A 453 36.98 3.31 33.88
N GLU A 454 37.60 2.21 34.30
CA GLU A 454 38.40 1.35 33.42
C GLU A 454 37.53 0.29 32.71
N LYS A 455 37.50 0.35 31.37
CA LYS A 455 37.26 -0.83 30.53
C LYS A 455 38.08 -0.72 29.24
N LYS A 456 38.60 -1.86 28.77
CA LYS A 456 39.51 -1.97 27.61
C LYS A 456 38.90 -1.31 26.38
N PRO A 457 39.67 -0.54 25.59
CA PRO A 457 39.13 0.15 24.42
C PRO A 457 38.84 -0.83 23.29
N ALA A 458 37.65 -0.72 22.70
CA ALA A 458 37.43 -1.12 21.31
C ALA A 458 38.20 -0.15 20.39
N PRO A 459 38.61 -0.55 19.17
CA PRO A 459 39.32 0.35 18.27
C PRO A 459 38.42 1.52 17.87
N SER A 460 38.70 2.71 18.39
CA SER A 460 38.01 3.94 18.01
C SER A 460 38.48 4.37 16.62
N ILE A 461 37.73 3.96 15.59
CA ILE A 461 37.89 4.50 14.23
C ILE A 461 37.81 6.02 14.34
N SER A 462 38.91 6.72 14.02
CA SER A 462 38.96 8.16 14.22
C SER A 462 37.92 8.83 13.31
N ARG A 463 37.12 9.75 13.86
CA ARG A 463 36.09 10.49 13.11
C ARG A 463 36.66 11.14 11.83
N PHE A 464 37.92 11.57 11.92
CA PHE A 464 38.72 12.13 10.84
C PHE A 464 39.06 11.11 9.73
N SER A 465 39.28 9.82 10.07
CA SER A 465 39.46 8.75 9.07
C SER A 465 38.16 8.38 8.36
N LEU A 466 37.02 8.48 9.04
CA LEU A 466 35.70 8.29 8.43
C LEU A 466 35.39 9.42 7.43
N LEU A 467 35.58 10.68 7.83
CA LEU A 467 35.38 11.85 6.95
C LEU A 467 36.30 11.81 5.71
N LYS A 468 37.55 11.35 5.86
CA LYS A 468 38.45 11.13 4.71
C LYS A 468 37.95 10.08 3.73
N LYS A 469 37.39 8.97 4.22
CA LYS A 469 36.79 7.94 3.35
C LYS A 469 35.58 8.48 2.59
N MET A 470 34.68 9.17 3.27
CA MET A 470 33.50 9.79 2.65
C MET A 470 33.92 10.82 1.58
N LEU A 471 34.90 11.68 1.89
CA LEU A 471 35.47 12.64 0.92
C LEU A 471 36.05 11.95 -0.33
N CYS A 472 36.76 10.82 -0.17
CA CYS A 472 37.30 10.06 -1.30
C CYS A 472 36.20 9.37 -2.13
N VAL A 473 35.19 8.80 -1.49
CA VAL A 473 34.05 8.13 -2.15
C VAL A 473 33.23 9.14 -2.94
N ASP A 474 32.76 10.21 -2.29
CA ASP A 474 31.93 11.24 -2.92
C ASP A 474 32.65 11.93 -4.09
N ALA A 475 33.97 12.16 -3.97
CA ALA A 475 34.78 12.74 -5.06
C ALA A 475 34.96 11.77 -6.25
N CYS A 476 35.01 10.46 -6.02
CA CYS A 476 35.04 9.46 -7.09
C CYS A 476 33.67 9.31 -7.77
N ASP A 477 32.59 9.31 -7.00
CA ASP A 477 31.23 9.19 -7.51
C ASP A 477 30.79 10.45 -8.28
N MET A 478 31.30 11.64 -7.93
CA MET A 478 31.01 12.90 -8.62
C MET A 478 31.48 12.92 -10.09
N LEU A 479 32.43 12.04 -10.45
CA LEU A 479 32.88 11.87 -11.83
C LEU A 479 31.76 11.35 -12.75
N ILE A 480 30.80 10.59 -12.22
CA ILE A 480 29.74 9.96 -13.01
C ILE A 480 28.74 11.03 -13.53
N PRO A 481 28.05 11.83 -12.67
CA PRO A 481 27.20 12.90 -13.16
C PRO A 481 28.01 14.04 -13.81
N GLY A 482 29.23 14.31 -13.34
CA GLY A 482 30.08 15.36 -13.90
C GLY A 482 30.48 15.12 -15.35
N THR A 483 30.83 13.88 -15.71
CA THR A 483 31.10 13.50 -17.11
C THR A 483 29.83 13.40 -17.95
N PHE A 484 28.74 12.87 -17.39
CA PHE A 484 27.44 12.81 -18.08
C PHE A 484 26.91 14.19 -18.50
N LEU A 485 27.14 15.21 -17.68
CA LEU A 485 26.75 16.61 -17.95
C LEU A 485 27.75 17.36 -18.83
N GLY A 486 28.90 16.76 -19.16
CA GLY A 486 30.01 17.44 -19.85
C GLY A 486 30.70 18.52 -19.01
N TRP A 487 30.55 18.51 -17.69
CA TRP A 487 31.19 19.46 -16.76
C TRP A 487 32.60 19.02 -16.34
N ILE A 488 32.90 17.72 -16.49
CA ILE A 488 34.23 17.15 -16.26
C ILE A 488 34.64 16.43 -17.54
N GLU A 489 35.74 16.84 -18.16
CA GLU A 489 36.34 16.12 -19.28
C GLU A 489 37.15 14.92 -18.77
N MET A 490 36.51 13.74 -18.72
CA MET A 490 37.18 12.50 -18.36
C MET A 490 36.66 11.34 -19.21
N GLY A 491 37.59 10.56 -19.79
CA GLY A 491 37.23 9.40 -20.60
C GLY A 491 36.61 8.27 -19.79
N GLN A 492 35.89 7.36 -20.46
CA GLN A 492 35.18 6.23 -19.85
C GLN A 492 36.07 5.38 -18.91
N LEU A 493 37.36 5.22 -19.24
CA LEU A 493 38.34 4.53 -18.40
C LEU A 493 38.55 5.23 -17.04
N GLY A 494 38.60 6.57 -17.02
CA GLY A 494 38.76 7.35 -15.78
C GLY A 494 37.54 7.25 -14.87
N VAL A 495 36.33 7.33 -15.43
CA VAL A 495 35.08 7.10 -14.69
C VAL A 495 35.01 5.66 -14.16
N GLY A 496 35.43 4.68 -14.97
CA GLY A 496 35.55 3.28 -14.56
C GLY A 496 36.49 3.09 -13.37
N ILE A 497 37.66 3.72 -13.39
CA ILE A 497 38.61 3.70 -12.26
C ILE A 497 38.00 4.36 -11.02
N GLY A 498 37.32 5.50 -11.16
CA GLY A 498 36.60 6.16 -10.06
C GLY A 498 35.59 5.25 -9.38
N MET A 499 34.72 4.58 -10.16
CA MET A 499 33.75 3.62 -9.63
C MET A 499 34.40 2.45 -8.88
N VAL A 500 35.52 1.92 -9.39
CA VAL A 500 36.27 0.84 -8.73
C VAL A 500 36.88 1.33 -7.42
N VAL A 501 37.48 2.53 -7.38
CA VAL A 501 38.05 3.10 -6.15
C VAL A 501 36.97 3.37 -5.10
N SER A 502 35.85 3.97 -5.49
CA SER A 502 34.68 4.20 -4.61
C SER A 502 34.17 2.89 -3.99
N THR A 503 34.00 1.85 -4.82
CA THR A 503 33.55 0.52 -4.39
C THR A 503 34.55 -0.13 -3.43
N LEU A 504 35.85 -0.08 -3.74
CA LEU A 504 36.91 -0.66 -2.90
C LEU A 504 37.04 0.06 -1.55
N VAL A 505 36.99 1.40 -1.53
CA VAL A 505 37.07 2.20 -0.28
C VAL A 505 35.84 1.95 0.60
N SER A 506 34.65 1.85 0.01
CA SER A 506 33.41 1.53 0.74
C SER A 506 33.38 0.08 1.24
N GLY A 507 33.87 -0.88 0.45
CA GLY A 507 33.92 -2.30 0.80
C GLY A 507 35.04 -2.68 1.77
N TRP A 508 36.07 -1.85 1.93
CA TRP A 508 37.24 -2.12 2.77
C TRP A 508 36.87 -2.42 4.22
N ASP A 509 35.89 -1.71 4.79
CA ASP A 509 35.48 -1.92 6.18
C ASP A 509 34.62 -3.19 6.37
N MET A 510 33.93 -3.66 5.32
CA MET A 510 33.28 -4.97 5.34
C MET A 510 34.31 -6.10 5.27
N TRP A 511 35.40 -5.93 4.52
CA TRP A 511 36.44 -6.95 4.38
C TRP A 511 37.29 -7.12 5.64
N ASN A 512 37.55 -6.04 6.38
CA ASN A 512 38.29 -6.10 7.66
C ASN A 512 37.41 -6.50 8.87
N ALA A 513 36.11 -6.75 8.67
CA ALA A 513 35.18 -7.22 9.69
C ALA A 513 34.94 -8.75 9.63
N VAL A 514 35.69 -9.46 8.79
CA VAL A 514 35.70 -10.92 8.58
C VAL A 514 37.06 -11.48 9.01
#